data_AF-A0A8T5LS64-F1
#
_entry.id   AF-A0A8T5LS64-F1
#
_cell.length_a   1.000
_cell.length_b   1.000
_cell.length_c   1.000
_cell.angle_alpha   90.00
_cell.angle_beta   90.00
_cell.angle_gamma   90.00
#
_symmetry.space_group_name_H-M   'P 1'
#
loop_
_entity.id
_entity.type
_entity.pdbx_description
1 polymer ?
#
loop_
_entity_poly.entity_id
_entity_poly.type
_entity_poly.pdbx_seq_one_letter_code
_entity_poly.pdbx_strand_id
1 'polypeptide(L)'
;MEDSKIRELMRVWARQHYIKSAREQDYTVSEWLFNESYQEDLKYILEALKEEKFNYLRAKTQKQIAAGKLSESQIASLRSVLKQGFVENQSMQEIAKNIKSETNLKPLYRTDKAGNLILVDGEKEVLLSASKRAKNIARTEVVKISSKGAMKRYSANDIKEYIWVAAISDRTCEECMGLDNNVYPVGEGKLPPAHVACRCSTIAKIK
;
A
#
# COMPACT_ATOMS: atom_id res chain seq x y z
N MET A 1 -14.72 -15.67 -43.67
CA MET A 1 -14.59 -16.21 -42.29
C MET A 1 -13.27 -15.82 -41.61
N GLU A 2 -12.20 -15.56 -42.35
CA GLU A 2 -10.85 -15.31 -41.80
C GLU A 2 -10.68 -13.91 -41.17
N ASP A 3 -11.31 -12.88 -41.75
CA ASP A 3 -11.24 -11.48 -41.29
C ASP A 3 -11.94 -11.25 -39.93
N SER A 4 -13.01 -12.00 -39.62
CA SER A 4 -13.71 -11.90 -38.32
C SER A 4 -12.86 -12.41 -37.15
N LYS A 5 -12.16 -13.54 -37.32
CA LYS A 5 -11.26 -14.08 -36.30
C LYS A 5 -10.04 -13.18 -36.07
N ILE A 6 -9.49 -12.61 -37.13
CA ILE A 6 -8.36 -11.68 -37.04
C ILE A 6 -8.77 -10.39 -36.32
N ARG A 7 -9.94 -9.82 -36.64
CA ARG A 7 -10.47 -8.63 -35.92
C ARG A 7 -10.77 -8.91 -34.45
N GLU A 8 -11.25 -10.10 -34.11
CA GLU A 8 -11.48 -10.49 -32.74
C GLU A 8 -10.17 -10.71 -31.96
N LEU A 9 -9.18 -11.35 -32.57
CA LEU A 9 -7.83 -11.48 -32.01
C LEU A 9 -7.16 -10.12 -31.81
N MET A 10 -7.28 -9.20 -32.77
CA MET A 10 -6.77 -7.83 -32.65
C MET A 10 -7.50 -7.04 -31.55
N ARG A 11 -8.80 -7.23 -31.39
CA ARG A 11 -9.58 -6.62 -30.28
C ARG A 11 -9.18 -7.19 -28.93
N VAL A 12 -8.97 -8.49 -28.82
CA VAL A 12 -8.50 -9.15 -27.58
C VAL A 12 -7.07 -8.74 -27.27
N TRP A 13 -6.18 -8.70 -28.26
CA TRP A 13 -4.81 -8.24 -28.14
C TRP A 13 -4.76 -6.77 -27.70
N ALA A 14 -5.51 -5.88 -28.35
CA ALA A 14 -5.60 -4.47 -27.97
C ALA A 14 -6.19 -4.29 -26.56
N ARG A 15 -7.22 -5.06 -26.18
CA ARG A 15 -7.76 -5.03 -24.82
C ARG A 15 -6.74 -5.51 -23.79
N GLN A 16 -6.06 -6.62 -24.06
CA GLN A 16 -5.03 -7.15 -23.17
C GLN A 16 -3.84 -6.20 -23.05
N HIS A 17 -3.39 -5.58 -24.14
CA HIS A 17 -2.26 -4.63 -24.14
C HIS A 17 -2.64 -3.29 -23.48
N TYR A 18 -3.84 -2.77 -23.72
CA TYR A 18 -4.34 -1.55 -23.06
C TYR A 18 -4.63 -1.77 -21.57
N ILE A 19 -5.13 -2.95 -21.18
CA ILE A 19 -5.27 -3.35 -19.76
C ILE A 19 -3.89 -3.54 -19.12
N LYS A 20 -2.90 -4.06 -19.87
CA LYS A 20 -1.53 -4.24 -19.37
C LYS A 20 -0.81 -2.90 -19.16
N SER A 21 -0.94 -1.95 -20.09
CA SER A 21 -0.37 -0.59 -19.95
C SER A 21 -0.99 0.19 -18.79
N ALA A 22 -2.30 0.06 -18.55
CA ALA A 22 -2.96 0.65 -17.37
C ALA A 22 -2.57 -0.05 -16.04
N ARG A 23 -2.20 -1.34 -16.09
CA ARG A 23 -1.74 -2.10 -14.90
C ARG A 23 -0.28 -1.84 -14.53
N GLU A 24 0.52 -1.40 -15.48
CA GLU A 24 1.96 -1.11 -15.33
C GLU A 24 2.25 0.37 -15.11
N GLN A 25 1.22 1.24 -15.16
CA GLN A 25 1.38 2.67 -14.95
C GLN A 25 1.92 2.95 -13.55
N ASP A 26 3.03 3.69 -13.51
CA ASP A 26 3.79 3.97 -12.29
C ASP A 26 3.42 5.34 -11.75
N TYR A 27 2.43 5.37 -10.87
CA TYR A 27 1.95 6.60 -10.25
C TYR A 27 2.85 7.01 -9.09
N THR A 28 3.15 8.30 -9.03
CA THR A 28 3.70 8.99 -7.85
C THR A 28 2.77 8.85 -6.64
N VAL A 29 3.25 9.15 -5.43
CA VAL A 29 2.40 9.12 -4.23
C VAL A 29 1.17 10.02 -4.38
N SER A 30 1.34 11.24 -4.88
CA SER A 30 0.23 12.18 -5.06
C SER A 30 -0.81 11.69 -6.06
N GLU A 31 -0.37 11.15 -7.20
CA GLU A 31 -1.27 10.60 -8.23
C GLU A 31 -1.99 9.35 -7.72
N TRP A 32 -1.27 8.47 -7.01
CA TRP A 32 -1.84 7.25 -6.44
C TRP A 32 -2.98 7.53 -5.45
N LEU A 33 -2.88 8.64 -4.71
CA LEU A 33 -3.85 9.02 -3.69
C LEU A 33 -4.96 9.95 -4.21
N PHE A 34 -4.87 10.38 -5.48
CA PHE A 34 -5.71 11.45 -6.04
C PHE A 34 -5.65 12.72 -5.19
N ASN A 35 -4.44 13.09 -4.73
CA ASN A 35 -4.25 14.21 -3.82
C ASN A 35 -3.65 15.43 -4.52
N GLU A 36 -4.50 16.38 -4.89
CA GLU A 36 -4.10 17.63 -5.56
C GLU A 36 -3.38 18.61 -4.60
N SER A 37 -3.64 18.52 -3.29
CA SER A 37 -3.02 19.37 -2.25
C SER A 37 -1.81 18.71 -1.59
N TYR A 38 -1.14 17.78 -2.28
CA TYR A 38 -0.12 16.90 -1.69
C TYR A 38 1.00 17.64 -0.94
N GLN A 39 1.46 18.78 -1.45
CA GLN A 39 2.53 19.57 -0.83
C GLN A 39 2.12 20.15 0.54
N GLU A 40 0.87 20.58 0.67
CA GLU A 40 0.32 21.10 1.93
C GLU A 40 0.08 19.97 2.94
N ASP A 41 -0.31 18.81 2.43
CA ASP A 41 -0.60 17.60 3.21
C ASP A 41 0.66 16.91 3.74
N LEU A 42 1.81 17.12 3.09
CA LEU A 42 3.06 16.44 3.37
C LEU A 42 3.44 16.52 4.85
N LYS A 43 3.25 17.69 5.49
CA LYS A 43 3.56 17.85 6.93
C LYS A 43 2.77 16.89 7.82
N TYR A 44 1.49 16.66 7.52
CA TYR A 44 0.63 15.77 8.29
C TYR A 44 0.94 14.30 8.00
N ILE A 45 1.28 13.97 6.74
CA ILE A 45 1.74 12.64 6.34
C ILE A 45 3.03 12.29 7.09
N LEU A 46 3.99 13.22 7.15
CA LEU A 46 5.26 13.00 7.85
C LEU A 46 5.09 12.92 9.38
N GLU A 47 4.15 13.66 9.95
CA GLU A 47 3.77 13.52 11.35
C GLU A 47 3.16 12.14 11.64
N ALA A 48 2.24 11.66 10.79
CA ALA A 48 1.69 10.32 10.89
C ALA A 48 2.76 9.23 10.73
N LEU A 49 3.72 9.43 9.82
CA LEU A 49 4.86 8.53 9.66
C LEU A 49 5.71 8.50 10.93
N LYS A 50 5.93 9.63 11.62
CA LYS A 50 6.67 9.72 12.88
C LYS A 50 6.00 8.90 14.00
N GLU A 51 4.67 8.83 14.02
CA GLU A 51 3.92 8.09 15.03
C GLU A 51 3.73 6.60 14.70
N GLU A 52 3.90 6.20 13.44
CA GLU A 52 3.66 4.83 13.01
C GLU A 52 4.61 3.82 13.69
N LYS A 53 4.05 2.78 14.30
CA LYS A 53 4.83 1.77 15.06
C LYS A 53 5.23 0.55 14.22
N PHE A 54 4.61 0.37 13.06
CA PHE A 54 4.80 -0.76 12.14
C PHE A 54 4.52 -2.12 12.79
N ASN A 55 3.47 -2.20 13.62
CA ASN A 55 3.18 -3.38 14.47
C ASN A 55 3.08 -4.71 13.71
N TYR A 56 2.61 -4.69 12.45
CA TYR A 56 2.49 -5.90 11.63
C TYR A 56 3.81 -6.35 10.99
N LEU A 57 4.73 -5.42 10.77
CA LEU A 57 6.02 -5.67 10.10
C LEU A 57 7.15 -5.91 11.10
N ARG A 58 7.13 -5.23 12.24
CA ARG A 58 8.13 -5.30 13.30
C ARG A 58 8.16 -6.67 13.96
N ALA A 59 9.36 -7.22 14.12
CA ALA A 59 9.61 -8.43 14.89
C ALA A 59 9.70 -8.10 16.39
N LYS A 60 9.05 -8.92 17.22
CA LYS A 60 9.13 -8.87 18.69
C LYS A 60 10.02 -9.98 19.26
N THR A 61 10.33 -11.00 18.46
CA THR A 61 11.09 -12.18 18.88
C THR A 61 12.07 -12.60 17.80
N GLN A 62 13.10 -13.35 18.20
CA GLN A 62 14.07 -13.91 17.26
C GLN A 62 13.43 -14.86 16.25
N LYS A 63 12.39 -15.61 16.66
CA LYS A 63 11.61 -16.46 15.75
C LYS A 63 10.93 -15.64 14.65
N GLN A 64 10.40 -14.46 14.98
CA GLN A 64 9.79 -13.57 14.00
C GLN A 64 10.83 -12.98 13.03
N ILE A 65 12.03 -12.65 13.51
CA ILE A 65 13.14 -12.24 12.64
C ILE A 65 13.50 -13.38 11.68
N ALA A 66 13.61 -14.61 12.19
CA ALA A 66 13.87 -15.79 11.37
C ALA A 66 12.78 -16.06 10.32
N ALA A 67 11.52 -15.74 10.66
CA ALA A 67 10.38 -15.81 9.74
C ALA A 67 10.32 -14.65 8.73
N GLY A 68 11.19 -13.65 8.84
CA GLY A 68 11.30 -12.53 7.91
C GLY A 68 10.61 -11.23 8.35
N LYS A 69 10.07 -11.14 9.57
CA LYS A 69 9.67 -9.84 10.15
C LYS A 69 10.90 -8.95 10.36
N LEU A 70 10.68 -7.64 10.38
CA LEU A 70 11.75 -6.64 10.36
C LEU A 70 12.32 -6.41 11.77
N SER A 71 13.64 -6.39 11.88
CA SER A 71 14.33 -5.93 13.08
C SER A 71 14.10 -4.43 13.33
N GLU A 72 14.47 -3.95 14.53
CA GLU A 72 14.41 -2.52 14.85
C GLU A 72 15.20 -1.65 13.87
N SER A 73 16.41 -2.08 13.49
CA SER A 73 17.21 -1.38 12.48
C SER A 73 16.55 -1.35 11.10
N GLN A 74 15.93 -2.46 10.68
CA GLN A 74 15.20 -2.52 9.41
C GLN A 74 13.94 -1.65 9.44
N ILE A 75 13.27 -1.51 10.59
CA ILE A 75 12.14 -0.60 10.77
C ILE A 75 12.59 0.86 10.68
N ALA A 76 13.76 1.20 11.23
CA ALA A 76 14.35 2.53 11.09
C ALA A 76 14.66 2.84 9.61
N SER A 77 15.28 1.90 8.89
CA SER A 77 15.51 2.03 7.44
C SER A 77 14.21 2.17 6.66
N LEU A 78 13.20 1.33 6.94
CA LEU A 78 11.88 1.42 6.29
C LEU A 78 11.26 2.81 6.47
N ARG A 79 11.33 3.37 7.68
CA ARG A 79 10.83 4.72 7.96
C ARG A 79 11.57 5.78 7.15
N SER A 80 12.90 5.65 7.01
CA SER A 80 13.71 6.56 6.18
C SER A 80 13.28 6.50 4.71
N VAL A 81 13.14 5.29 4.16
CA VAL A 81 12.68 5.07 2.79
C VAL A 81 11.30 5.69 2.56
N LEU A 82 10.34 5.42 3.46
CA LEU A 82 8.99 5.98 3.34
C LEU A 82 9.02 7.51 3.43
N LYS A 83 9.81 8.09 4.35
CA LYS A 83 9.98 9.54 4.46
C LYS A 83 10.49 10.14 3.15
N GLN A 84 11.54 9.55 2.57
CA GLN A 84 12.09 10.01 1.30
C GLN A 84 11.06 9.86 0.17
N GLY A 85 10.38 8.71 0.08
CA GLY A 85 9.34 8.47 -0.90
C GLY A 85 8.21 9.50 -0.85
N PHE A 86 7.80 9.91 0.37
CA PHE A 86 6.83 10.99 0.52
C PHE A 86 7.38 12.35 0.11
N VAL A 87 8.57 12.72 0.59
CA VAL A 87 9.18 14.05 0.34
C VAL A 87 9.48 14.26 -1.15
N GLU A 88 10.01 13.24 -1.82
CA GLU A 88 10.38 13.29 -3.23
C GLU A 88 9.22 12.93 -4.17
N ASN A 89 8.03 12.64 -3.61
CA ASN A 89 6.86 12.17 -4.37
C ASN A 89 7.18 10.98 -5.30
N GLN A 90 8.00 10.04 -4.82
CA GLN A 90 8.41 8.86 -5.58
C GLN A 90 7.21 7.99 -5.99
N SER A 91 7.40 7.18 -7.02
CA SER A 91 6.42 6.20 -7.43
C SER A 91 6.31 5.02 -6.46
N MET A 92 5.20 4.29 -6.52
CA MET A 92 5.06 3.04 -5.75
C MET A 92 6.15 2.01 -6.10
N GLN A 93 6.63 1.98 -7.34
CA GLN A 93 7.68 1.05 -7.76
C GLN A 93 9.05 1.46 -7.22
N GLU A 94 9.37 2.76 -7.23
CA GLU A 94 10.58 3.31 -6.65
C GLU A 94 10.64 3.03 -5.15
N ILE A 95 9.57 3.36 -4.41
CA ILE A 95 9.47 3.07 -2.98
C ILE A 95 9.63 1.57 -2.73
N ALA A 96 8.98 0.70 -3.50
CA ALA A 96 9.12 -0.74 -3.35
C ALA A 96 10.56 -1.22 -3.62
N LYS A 97 11.25 -0.65 -4.61
CA LYS A 97 12.65 -0.96 -4.91
C LYS A 97 13.55 -0.54 -3.74
N ASN A 98 13.39 0.68 -3.24
CA ASN A 98 14.16 1.24 -2.14
C ASN A 98 13.92 0.46 -0.84
N ILE A 99 12.68 0.08 -0.54
CA ILE A 99 12.36 -0.79 0.61
C ILE A 99 13.15 -2.11 0.49
N LYS A 100 13.15 -2.74 -0.69
CA LYS A 100 13.82 -4.03 -0.87
C LYS A 100 15.33 -3.90 -0.64
N SER A 101 15.98 -2.88 -1.23
CA SER A 101 17.43 -2.69 -1.13
C SER A 101 17.86 -2.20 0.25
N GLU A 102 17.29 -1.12 0.74
CA GLU A 102 17.79 -0.41 1.94
C GLU A 102 17.45 -1.12 3.24
N THR A 103 16.39 -1.93 3.26
CA THR A 103 16.06 -2.75 4.44
C THR A 103 16.68 -4.15 4.37
N ASN A 104 17.37 -4.49 3.27
CA ASN A 104 17.79 -5.86 2.96
C ASN A 104 16.62 -6.86 3.12
N LEU A 105 15.51 -6.56 2.44
CA LEU A 105 14.23 -7.21 2.70
C LEU A 105 14.29 -8.69 2.34
N LYS A 106 14.12 -9.56 3.33
CA LYS A 106 14.03 -11.01 3.14
C LYS A 106 12.60 -11.44 2.78
N PRO A 107 12.45 -12.62 2.13
CA PRO A 107 11.15 -13.27 2.03
C PRO A 107 10.48 -13.42 3.40
N LEU A 108 9.15 -13.47 3.39
CA LEU A 108 8.37 -13.89 4.54
C LEU A 108 8.15 -15.40 4.44
N TYR A 109 8.47 -16.12 5.50
CA TYR A 109 8.31 -17.58 5.56
C TYR A 109 7.04 -17.96 6.32
N ARG A 110 6.46 -19.12 5.99
CA ARG A 110 5.31 -19.66 6.69
C ARG A 110 5.72 -20.17 8.06
N THR A 111 4.85 -19.96 9.03
CA THR A 111 5.03 -20.46 10.39
C THR A 111 3.80 -21.21 10.86
N ASP A 112 4.01 -22.18 11.75
CA ASP A 112 2.93 -22.81 12.50
C ASP A 112 2.30 -21.83 13.52
N LYS A 113 1.30 -22.31 14.27
CA LYS A 113 0.63 -21.51 15.32
C LYS A 113 1.55 -21.09 16.47
N ALA A 114 2.66 -21.81 16.70
CA ALA A 114 3.65 -21.51 17.72
C ALA A 114 4.79 -20.59 17.20
N GLY A 115 4.74 -20.19 15.93
CA GLY A 115 5.74 -19.32 15.29
C GLY A 115 7.01 -20.05 14.86
N ASN A 116 6.99 -21.39 14.77
CA ASN A 116 8.10 -22.16 14.20
C ASN A 116 7.99 -22.17 12.67
N LEU A 117 9.13 -22.17 11.98
CA LEU A 117 9.18 -22.21 10.52
C LEU A 117 8.61 -23.53 10.00
N ILE A 118 7.77 -23.46 8.97
CA ILE A 118 7.33 -24.65 8.23
C ILE A 118 8.39 -24.98 7.19
N LEU A 119 8.79 -26.24 7.15
CA LEU A 119 9.74 -26.76 6.16
C LEU A 119 9.02 -27.69 5.18
N VAL A 120 9.35 -27.56 3.89
CA VAL A 120 8.92 -28.46 2.81
C VAL A 120 10.19 -28.94 2.12
N ASP A 121 10.39 -30.26 2.08
CA ASP A 121 11.61 -30.90 1.55
C ASP A 121 12.92 -30.39 2.18
N GLY A 122 12.88 -30.07 3.48
CA GLY A 122 14.03 -29.53 4.23
C GLY A 122 14.26 -28.03 4.07
N GLU A 123 13.51 -27.36 3.18
CA GLU A 123 13.64 -25.93 2.91
C GLU A 123 12.51 -25.11 3.54
N LYS A 124 12.80 -23.84 3.86
CA LYS A 124 11.79 -22.95 4.47
C LYS A 124 10.69 -22.62 3.47
N GLU A 125 9.45 -22.90 3.84
CA GLU A 125 8.31 -22.62 2.97
C GLU A 125 8.08 -21.11 2.84
N VAL A 126 8.25 -20.56 1.64
CA VAL A 126 8.10 -19.13 1.37
C VAL A 126 6.61 -18.77 1.30
N LEU A 127 6.16 -17.92 2.21
CA LEU A 127 4.81 -17.32 2.14
C LEU A 127 4.77 -16.20 1.10
N LEU A 128 5.79 -15.34 1.11
CA LEU A 128 5.84 -14.17 0.26
C LEU A 128 7.29 -13.86 -0.13
N SER A 129 7.57 -13.83 -1.44
CA SER A 129 8.89 -13.45 -1.93
C SER A 129 9.24 -12.01 -1.54
N ALA A 130 10.52 -11.72 -1.37
CA ALA A 130 11.00 -10.37 -1.02
C ALA A 130 10.45 -9.29 -1.98
N SER A 131 10.45 -9.54 -3.28
CA SER A 131 9.94 -8.59 -4.28
C SER A 131 8.43 -8.33 -4.15
N LYS A 132 7.62 -9.38 -3.95
CA LYS A 132 6.16 -9.21 -3.77
C LYS A 132 5.85 -8.53 -2.43
N ARG A 133 6.63 -8.86 -1.40
CA ARG A 133 6.54 -8.24 -0.08
C ARG A 133 6.86 -6.75 -0.12
N ALA A 134 7.93 -6.35 -0.81
CA ALA A 134 8.28 -4.93 -0.93
C ALA A 134 7.16 -4.11 -1.57
N LYS A 135 6.56 -4.60 -2.66
CA LYS A 135 5.40 -3.97 -3.31
C LYS A 135 4.19 -3.87 -2.38
N ASN A 136 3.92 -4.92 -1.59
CA ASN A 136 2.83 -4.91 -0.63
C ASN A 136 3.08 -3.91 0.51
N ILE A 137 4.31 -3.84 1.05
CA ILE A 137 4.67 -2.90 2.10
C ILE A 137 4.55 -1.46 1.57
N ALA A 138 5.12 -1.16 0.41
CA ALA A 138 5.05 0.17 -0.19
C ALA A 138 3.60 0.67 -0.28
N ARG A 139 2.72 -0.09 -0.93
CA ARG A 139 1.31 0.29 -1.09
C ARG A 139 0.57 0.39 0.24
N THR A 140 0.73 -0.60 1.11
CA THR A 140 -0.03 -0.68 2.36
C THR A 140 0.38 0.43 3.32
N GLU A 141 1.68 0.63 3.52
CA GLU A 141 2.15 1.65 4.46
C GLU A 141 1.97 3.06 3.88
N VAL A 142 2.16 3.28 2.57
CA VAL A 142 1.87 4.59 1.96
C VAL A 142 0.40 4.98 2.16
N VAL A 143 -0.54 4.11 1.76
CA VAL A 143 -1.97 4.40 1.93
C VAL A 143 -2.31 4.63 3.40
N LYS A 144 -1.80 3.79 4.31
CA LYS A 144 -2.08 3.89 5.74
C LYS A 144 -1.60 5.20 6.34
N ILE A 145 -0.36 5.58 6.04
CA ILE A 145 0.25 6.78 6.57
C ILE A 145 -0.43 8.01 5.97
N SER A 146 -0.74 7.99 4.68
CA SER A 146 -1.46 9.07 4.03
C SER A 146 -2.88 9.25 4.57
N SER A 147 -3.63 8.17 4.81
CA SER A 147 -4.96 8.27 5.43
C SER A 147 -4.89 8.81 6.86
N LYS A 148 -3.88 8.41 7.64
CA LYS A 148 -3.64 9.01 8.97
C LYS A 148 -3.27 10.49 8.88
N GLY A 149 -2.43 10.87 7.91
CA GLY A 149 -2.10 12.26 7.63
C GLY A 149 -3.33 13.08 7.24
N ALA A 150 -4.19 12.52 6.38
CA ALA A 150 -5.46 13.14 6.00
C ALA A 150 -6.36 13.39 7.22
N MET A 151 -6.45 12.44 8.17
CA MET A 151 -7.21 12.67 9.41
C MET A 151 -6.62 13.80 10.25
N LYS A 152 -5.29 13.86 10.41
CA LYS A 152 -4.63 14.96 11.13
C LYS A 152 -4.94 16.30 10.47
N ARG A 153 -4.89 16.37 9.15
CA ARG A 153 -5.27 17.55 8.37
C ARG A 153 -6.73 17.91 8.61
N TYR A 154 -7.65 16.96 8.51
CA TYR A 154 -9.08 17.20 8.69
C TYR A 154 -9.37 17.77 10.07
N SER A 155 -8.80 17.17 11.12
CA SER A 155 -8.91 17.70 12.48
C SER A 155 -8.33 19.11 12.59
N ALA A 156 -7.18 19.40 11.98
CA ALA A 156 -6.54 20.71 12.03
C ALA A 156 -7.31 21.82 11.28
N ASN A 157 -8.23 21.45 10.38
CA ASN A 157 -9.06 22.38 9.60
C ASN A 157 -10.54 22.29 9.98
N ASP A 158 -10.85 21.77 11.17
CA ASP A 158 -12.23 21.62 11.68
C ASP A 158 -13.19 20.81 10.78
N ILE A 159 -12.65 19.99 9.88
CA ILE A 159 -13.43 19.07 9.07
C ILE A 159 -13.90 17.91 9.96
N LYS A 160 -15.21 17.71 10.04
CA LYS A 160 -15.83 16.72 10.94
C LYS A 160 -16.10 15.38 10.28
N GLU A 161 -16.23 15.36 8.96
CA GLU A 161 -16.58 14.16 8.19
C GLU A 161 -15.66 14.00 6.97
N TYR A 162 -15.45 12.77 6.55
CA TYR A 162 -14.77 12.43 5.31
C TYR A 162 -15.54 11.34 4.56
N ILE A 163 -15.26 11.25 3.25
CA ILE A 163 -15.80 10.22 2.37
C ILE A 163 -14.68 9.23 2.05
N TRP A 164 -14.96 7.94 2.16
CA TRP A 164 -14.07 6.90 1.63
C TRP A 164 -14.15 6.88 0.10
N VAL A 165 -13.00 6.93 -0.57
CA VAL A 165 -12.92 6.88 -2.03
C VAL A 165 -12.20 5.61 -2.44
N ALA A 166 -12.93 4.68 -3.02
CA ALA A 166 -12.34 3.48 -3.58
C ALA A 166 -11.70 3.78 -4.95
N ALA A 167 -10.53 3.20 -5.20
CA ALA A 167 -9.91 3.27 -6.52
C ALA A 167 -10.63 2.32 -7.49
N ILE A 168 -11.76 2.75 -8.05
CA ILE A 168 -12.65 1.94 -8.90
C ILE A 168 -11.94 1.50 -10.18
N SER A 169 -11.76 0.19 -10.33
CA SER A 169 -11.29 -0.47 -11.55
C SER A 169 -11.71 -1.94 -11.57
N ASP A 170 -11.32 -2.67 -12.62
CA ASP A 170 -11.39 -4.14 -12.71
C ASP A 170 -10.69 -4.91 -11.57
N ARG A 171 -9.95 -4.22 -10.69
CA ARG A 171 -9.19 -4.77 -9.56
C ARG A 171 -9.78 -4.39 -8.21
N THR A 172 -10.88 -3.65 -8.17
CA THR A 172 -11.54 -3.28 -6.92
C THR A 172 -12.20 -4.50 -6.32
N CYS A 173 -11.88 -4.81 -5.07
CA CYS A 173 -12.53 -5.90 -4.35
C CYS A 173 -13.90 -5.47 -3.81
N GLU A 174 -14.75 -6.43 -3.49
CA GLU A 174 -16.09 -6.20 -2.94
C GLU A 174 -16.07 -5.36 -1.66
N GLU A 175 -15.08 -5.58 -0.78
CA GLU A 175 -14.94 -4.78 0.44
C GLU A 175 -14.70 -3.30 0.13
N CYS A 176 -13.75 -2.97 -0.76
CA CYS A 176 -13.50 -1.58 -1.13
C CYS A 176 -14.69 -0.96 -1.85
N MET A 177 -15.38 -1.73 -2.71
CA MET A 177 -16.57 -1.24 -3.41
C MET A 177 -17.74 -0.97 -2.46
N GLY A 178 -17.94 -1.81 -1.43
CA GLY A 178 -18.95 -1.59 -0.40
C GLY A 178 -18.61 -0.45 0.58
N LEU A 179 -17.36 -0.02 0.63
CA LEU A 179 -16.92 1.14 1.42
C LEU A 179 -16.99 2.46 0.62
N ASP A 180 -17.08 2.40 -0.71
CA ASP A 180 -17.05 3.58 -1.56
C ASP A 180 -18.22 4.53 -1.28
N ASN A 181 -17.94 5.83 -1.24
CA ASN A 181 -18.89 6.90 -0.90
C ASN A 181 -19.48 6.86 0.53
N ASN A 182 -19.06 5.91 1.38
CA ASN A 182 -19.47 5.92 2.78
C ASN A 182 -18.84 7.12 3.50
N VAL A 183 -19.67 7.80 4.28
CA VAL A 183 -19.28 8.95 5.08
C VAL A 183 -18.93 8.49 6.49
N TYR A 184 -17.83 9.01 7.01
CA TYR A 184 -17.38 8.71 8.36
C TYR A 184 -17.04 9.97 9.15
N PRO A 185 -17.29 9.97 10.47
CA PRO A 185 -16.74 10.97 11.37
C PRO A 185 -15.21 10.86 11.44
N VAL A 186 -14.53 12.02 11.41
CA VAL A 186 -13.08 12.11 11.62
C VAL A 186 -12.75 11.64 13.04
N GLY A 187 -11.81 10.68 13.15
CA GLY A 187 -11.38 10.11 14.42
C GLY A 187 -12.08 8.81 14.84
N GLU A 188 -13.23 8.48 14.25
CA GLU A 188 -14.05 7.32 14.65
C GLU A 188 -14.34 6.34 13.49
N GLY A 189 -14.09 6.74 12.24
CA GLY A 189 -14.37 5.93 11.06
C GLY A 189 -13.28 4.94 10.62
N LYS A 190 -13.66 4.07 9.67
CA LYS A 190 -12.72 3.18 8.98
C LYS A 190 -11.80 3.98 8.05
N LEU A 191 -10.50 3.69 8.11
CA LEU A 191 -9.50 4.33 7.26
C LEU A 191 -8.86 3.33 6.29
N PRO A 192 -8.55 3.75 5.05
CA PRO A 192 -7.65 2.98 4.20
C PRO A 192 -6.29 2.79 4.90
N PRO A 193 -5.61 1.66 4.67
CA PRO A 193 -6.02 0.54 3.83
C PRO A 193 -6.99 -0.41 4.57
N ALA A 194 -8.02 -0.90 3.88
CA ALA A 194 -8.86 -1.98 4.41
C ALA A 194 -8.11 -3.33 4.45
N HIS A 195 -7.22 -3.55 3.49
CA HIS A 195 -6.47 -4.79 3.31
C HIS A 195 -5.08 -4.53 2.72
N VAL A 196 -4.24 -5.58 2.68
CA VAL A 196 -2.92 -5.50 2.04
C VAL A 196 -3.05 -5.08 0.58
N ALA A 197 -2.20 -4.16 0.14
CA ALA A 197 -2.19 -3.60 -1.22
C ALA A 197 -3.51 -2.88 -1.64
N CYS A 198 -4.28 -2.39 -0.67
CA CYS A 198 -5.37 -1.46 -0.92
C CYS A 198 -4.88 -0.19 -1.65
N ARG A 199 -5.76 0.43 -2.43
CA ARG A 199 -5.50 1.65 -3.23
C ARG A 199 -6.44 2.79 -2.89
N CYS A 200 -7.34 2.59 -1.93
CA CYS A 200 -8.37 3.55 -1.57
C CYS A 200 -7.74 4.75 -0.85
N SER A 201 -8.43 5.88 -0.91
CA SER A 201 -8.07 7.11 -0.22
C SER A 201 -9.30 7.69 0.48
N THR A 202 -9.19 8.92 0.97
CA THR A 202 -10.27 9.64 1.63
C THR A 202 -10.27 11.08 1.16
N ILE A 203 -11.44 11.67 1.00
CA ILE A 203 -11.60 13.11 0.73
C ILE A 203 -12.39 13.79 1.85
N ALA A 204 -12.13 15.06 2.08
CA ALA A 204 -12.90 15.85 3.04
C ALA A 204 -14.35 15.95 2.57
N LYS A 205 -15.30 15.81 3.49
CA LYS A 205 -16.69 16.17 3.23
C LYS A 205 -16.91 17.60 3.72
N ILE A 206 -16.95 18.54 2.77
CA ILE A 206 -17.24 19.96 3.03
C ILE A 206 -18.72 20.18 2.71
N LYS A 207 -19.42 20.94 3.56
CA LYS A 207 -20.82 21.31 3.34
C LYS A 207 -20.94 22.42 2.30
#